data_AF-A0A7W4UPW5-F1
#
_entry.id   AF-A0A7W4UPW5-F1
#
_cell.length_a   1.000
_cell.length_b   1.000
_cell.length_c   1.000
_cell.angle_alpha   90.00
_cell.angle_beta   90.00
_cell.angle_gamma   90.00
#
_symmetry.space_group_name_H-M   'P 1'
#
loop_
_entity.id
_entity.type
_entity.pdbx_description
1 polymer ?
#
loop_
_entity_poly.entity_id
_entity_poly.type
_entity_poly.pdbx_seq_one_letter_code
_entity_poly.pdbx_strand_id
1 'polypeptide(L)'
;MRSRRGRTSPSRRRHRADGVGAAQSDTDLAAAVSERYTRPRRTLAVDYFRKAAERGQLRADVDLQLLVDQLWGACYNRLLVPDAPLDEEFAVALVANTLYGAASADYRGRA
;
A
#
# COMPACT_ATOMS: atom_id res chain seq x y z
N MET A 1 20.14 -3.56 25.00
CA MET A 1 18.78 -4.03 24.63
C MET A 1 18.49 -3.58 23.19
N ARG A 2 18.77 -4.43 22.18
CA ARG A 2 18.67 -4.04 20.75
C ARG A 2 17.32 -4.45 20.16
N SER A 3 16.66 -3.45 19.57
CA SER A 3 15.39 -3.48 18.86
C SER A 3 15.33 -4.57 17.76
N ARG A 4 14.28 -5.40 17.80
CA ARG A 4 13.88 -6.29 16.69
C ARG A 4 13.34 -5.44 15.54
N ARG A 5 14.22 -4.97 14.65
CA ARG A 5 13.79 -4.48 13.33
C ARG A 5 13.07 -5.62 12.60
N GLY A 6 11.80 -5.43 12.29
CA GLY A 6 10.97 -6.35 11.51
C GLY A 6 11.44 -6.44 10.07
N ARG A 7 12.58 -7.10 9.81
CA ARG A 7 12.94 -7.55 8.47
C ARG A 7 12.01 -8.68 8.10
N THR A 8 11.04 -8.42 7.23
CA THR A 8 10.35 -9.46 6.50
C THR A 8 11.39 -10.31 5.78
N SER A 9 11.46 -11.60 6.10
CA SER A 9 12.40 -12.55 5.48
C SER A 9 12.19 -12.58 3.95
N PRO A 10 13.26 -12.62 3.13
CA PRO A 10 13.15 -12.74 1.67
C PRO A 10 12.23 -13.88 1.20
N SER A 11 12.19 -15.00 1.93
CA SER A 11 11.28 -16.12 1.64
C SER A 11 9.80 -15.75 1.75
N ARG A 12 9.42 -14.98 2.78
CA ARG A 12 8.03 -14.53 2.97
C ARG A 12 7.57 -13.53 1.90
N ARG A 13 8.48 -12.75 1.32
CA ARG A 13 8.16 -11.86 0.19
C ARG A 13 7.86 -12.66 -1.08
N ARG A 14 8.71 -13.62 -1.42
CA ARG A 14 8.54 -14.49 -2.60
C ARG A 14 7.21 -15.23 -2.59
N HIS A 15 6.87 -15.90 -1.48
CA HIS A 15 5.59 -16.62 -1.37
C HIS A 15 4.34 -15.75 -1.58
N ARG A 16 4.40 -14.45 -1.22
CA ARG A 16 3.28 -13.52 -1.47
C ARG A 16 3.20 -13.11 -2.94
N ALA A 17 4.35 -12.87 -3.57
CA ALA A 17 4.42 -12.56 -5.00
C ALA A 17 3.91 -13.77 -5.82
N ASP A 18 4.37 -14.98 -5.48
CA ASP A 18 3.98 -16.22 -6.16
C ASP A 18 2.46 -16.45 -6.08
N GLY A 19 1.87 -16.27 -4.89
CA GLY A 19 0.42 -16.45 -4.70
C GLY A 19 -0.42 -15.42 -5.45
N VAL A 20 0.03 -14.16 -5.53
CA VAL A 20 -0.66 -13.10 -6.30
C VAL A 20 -0.48 -13.30 -7.81
N GLY A 21 0.70 -13.78 -8.24
CA GLY A 21 0.98 -14.11 -9.64
C GLY A 21 0.15 -15.29 -10.13
N ALA A 22 0.09 -16.39 -9.38
CA ALA A 22 -0.70 -17.56 -9.72
C ALA A 22 -2.22 -17.26 -9.78
N ALA A 23 -2.70 -16.35 -8.93
CA ALA A 23 -4.09 -15.89 -8.95
C ALA A 23 -4.49 -15.16 -10.25
N GLN A 24 -3.54 -14.72 -11.10
CA GLN A 24 -3.89 -14.08 -12.38
C GLN A 24 -4.45 -15.06 -13.42
N SER A 25 -4.13 -16.34 -13.28
CA SER A 25 -4.52 -17.39 -14.24
C SER A 25 -5.53 -18.40 -13.67
N ASP A 26 -5.87 -18.28 -12.38
CA ASP A 26 -6.77 -19.19 -11.67
C ASP A 26 -7.82 -18.37 -10.89
N THR A 27 -9.07 -18.48 -11.32
CA THR A 27 -10.18 -17.67 -10.77
C THR A 27 -10.56 -18.11 -9.36
N ASP A 28 -10.45 -19.40 -9.04
CA ASP A 28 -10.75 -19.92 -7.71
C ASP A 28 -9.66 -19.48 -6.71
N LEU A 29 -8.40 -19.53 -7.14
CA LEU A 29 -7.29 -18.98 -6.37
C LEU A 29 -7.41 -17.46 -6.21
N ALA A 30 -7.83 -16.72 -7.24
CA ALA A 30 -8.07 -15.29 -7.14
C ALA A 30 -9.16 -14.95 -6.11
N ALA A 31 -10.26 -15.71 -6.10
CA ALA A 31 -11.31 -15.56 -5.11
C ALA A 31 -10.80 -15.85 -3.70
N ALA A 32 -10.05 -16.94 -3.51
CA ALA A 32 -9.47 -17.31 -2.21
C ALA A 32 -8.45 -16.28 -1.70
N VAL A 33 -7.57 -15.77 -2.57
CA VAL A 33 -6.62 -14.69 -2.26
C VAL A 33 -7.37 -13.40 -1.92
N SER A 34 -8.43 -13.08 -2.65
CA SER A 34 -9.26 -11.91 -2.37
C SER A 34 -9.88 -11.99 -0.97
N GLU A 35 -10.59 -13.08 -0.71
CA GLU A 35 -11.37 -13.28 0.51
C GLU A 35 -10.47 -13.39 1.75
N ARG A 36 -9.40 -14.18 1.68
CA ARG A 36 -8.59 -14.53 2.85
C ARG A 36 -7.40 -13.59 3.06
N TYR A 37 -6.94 -12.89 2.03
CA TYR A 37 -5.70 -12.14 2.07
C TYR A 37 -5.90 -10.64 1.79
N THR A 38 -6.44 -10.24 0.65
CA THR A 38 -6.46 -8.80 0.28
C THR A 38 -7.61 -8.04 0.92
N ARG A 39 -8.85 -8.55 0.90
CA ARG A 39 -10.03 -7.87 1.46
C ARG A 39 -9.90 -7.56 2.96
N PRO A 40 -9.51 -8.49 3.85
CA PRO A 40 -9.44 -8.20 5.28
C PRO A 40 -8.41 -7.11 5.60
N ARG A 41 -7.27 -7.11 4.90
CA ARG A 41 -6.24 -6.08 5.07
C ARG A 41 -6.68 -4.72 4.55
N ARG A 42 -7.43 -4.71 3.43
CA ARG A 42 -8.03 -3.49 2.89
C ARG A 42 -9.00 -2.87 3.89
N THR A 43 -9.90 -3.67 4.47
CA THR A 43 -10.84 -3.19 5.51
C THR A 43 -10.09 -2.55 6.67
N LEU A 44 -9.07 -3.22 7.21
CA LEU A 44 -8.25 -2.69 8.31
C LEU A 44 -7.55 -1.37 7.95
N ALA A 45 -7.03 -1.24 6.74
CA ALA A 45 -6.37 -0.03 6.28
C ALA A 45 -7.36 1.14 6.13
N VAL A 46 -8.54 0.88 5.57
CA VAL A 46 -9.60 1.88 5.42
C VAL A 46 -10.10 2.34 6.79
N ASP A 47 -10.30 1.42 7.74
CA ASP A 47 -10.71 1.77 9.11
C ASP A 47 -9.66 2.63 9.82
N TYR A 48 -8.38 2.40 9.55
CA TYR A 48 -7.30 3.25 10.05
C TYR A 48 -7.39 4.68 9.49
N PHE A 49 -7.57 4.81 8.17
CA PHE A 49 -7.73 6.13 7.54
C PHE A 49 -9.02 6.83 7.96
N ARG A 50 -10.12 6.10 8.17
CA ARG A 50 -11.37 6.67 8.66
C ARG A 50 -11.18 7.35 10.01
N LYS A 51 -10.51 6.68 10.95
CA LYS A 51 -10.15 7.27 12.25
C LYS A 51 -9.24 8.50 12.12
N ALA A 52 -8.37 8.54 11.10
CA ALA A 52 -7.53 9.71 10.84
C ALA A 52 -8.35 10.89 10.30
N ALA A 53 -9.31 10.63 9.40
CA ALA A 53 -10.25 11.62 8.90
C ALA A 53 -11.15 12.18 10.02
N GLU A 54 -11.67 11.32 10.90
CA GLU A 54 -12.46 11.72 12.08
C GLU A 54 -11.68 12.64 13.03
N ARG A 55 -10.35 12.51 13.08
CA ARG A 55 -9.44 13.38 13.85
C ARG A 55 -9.03 14.65 13.10
N GLY A 56 -9.54 14.89 11.89
CA GLY A 56 -9.16 16.04 11.06
C GLY A 56 -7.75 15.94 10.47
N GLN A 57 -7.12 14.76 10.48
CA GLN A 57 -5.78 14.56 9.92
C GLN A 57 -5.79 14.37 8.40
N LEU A 58 -6.96 14.08 7.83
CA LEU A 58 -7.18 13.95 6.40
C LEU A 58 -8.29 14.92 5.97
N ARG A 59 -8.20 15.42 4.73
CA ARG A 59 -9.26 16.22 4.10
C ARG A 59 -10.56 15.40 4.00
N ALA A 60 -11.70 16.04 4.24
CA ALA A 60 -13.00 15.36 4.39
C ALA A 60 -13.50 14.69 3.10
N ASP A 61 -12.99 15.11 1.94
CA ASP A 61 -13.38 14.66 0.61
C ASP A 61 -12.40 13.66 0.00
N VAL A 62 -11.41 13.15 0.76
CA VAL A 62 -10.50 12.13 0.25
C VAL A 62 -11.18 10.76 0.20
N ASP A 63 -11.02 10.06 -0.92
CA ASP A 63 -11.41 8.66 -1.04
C ASP A 63 -10.40 7.77 -0.29
N LEU A 64 -10.87 7.17 0.81
CA LEU A 64 -10.05 6.30 1.66
C LEU A 64 -9.65 5.00 0.94
N GLN A 65 -10.46 4.51 0.02
CA GLN A 65 -10.15 3.33 -0.78
C GLN A 65 -8.98 3.63 -1.72
N LEU A 66 -9.01 4.82 -2.35
CA LEU A 66 -7.94 5.27 -3.23
C LEU A 66 -6.61 5.46 -2.50
N LEU A 67 -6.61 5.96 -1.25
CA LEU A 67 -5.40 6.03 -0.42
C LEU A 67 -4.77 4.65 -0.20
N VAL A 68 -5.59 3.62 0.00
CA VAL A 68 -5.09 2.24 0.12
C VAL A 68 -4.48 1.78 -1.20
N ASP A 69 -5.11 2.08 -2.32
CA ASP A 69 -4.59 1.71 -3.65
C ASP A 69 -3.26 2.40 -3.97
N GLN A 70 -3.11 3.68 -3.61
CA GLN A 70 -1.85 4.40 -3.80
C GLN A 70 -0.69 3.77 -3.01
N LEU A 71 -0.93 3.43 -1.74
CA LEU A 71 0.12 2.89 -0.87
C LEU A 71 0.41 1.41 -1.14
N TRP A 72 -0.61 0.55 -1.02
CA TRP A 72 -0.43 -0.89 -1.21
C TRP A 72 -0.23 -1.26 -2.66
N GLY A 73 -0.86 -0.56 -3.62
CA GLY A 73 -0.66 -0.79 -5.05
C GLY A 73 0.79 -0.58 -5.46
N ALA A 74 1.43 0.50 -4.99
CA ALA A 74 2.85 0.73 -5.24
C ALA A 74 3.74 -0.36 -4.59
N CYS A 75 3.37 -0.85 -3.41
CA CYS A 75 4.07 -1.97 -2.77
C CYS A 75 3.90 -3.29 -3.54
N TYR A 76 2.70 -3.59 -4.05
CA TYR A 76 2.46 -4.76 -4.89
C TYR A 76 3.19 -4.65 -6.23
N ASN A 77 3.25 -3.46 -6.82
CA ASN A 77 4.00 -3.23 -8.05
C ASN A 77 5.48 -3.58 -7.85
N ARG A 78 6.17 -3.05 -6.83
CA ARG A 78 7.57 -3.42 -6.55
C ARG A 78 7.76 -4.86 -6.11
N LEU A 79 6.73 -5.49 -5.54
CA LEU A 79 6.78 -6.89 -5.16
C LEU A 79 6.68 -7.83 -6.37
N LEU A 80 5.83 -7.51 -7.35
CA LEU A 80 5.56 -8.32 -8.54
C LEU A 80 6.51 -8.00 -9.70
N VAL A 81 6.95 -6.76 -9.80
CA VAL A 81 7.90 -6.24 -10.79
C VAL A 81 9.12 -5.69 -10.04
N PRO A 82 10.10 -6.55 -9.70
CA PRO A 82 11.17 -6.22 -8.77
C PRO A 82 12.31 -5.40 -9.41
N ASP A 83 11.96 -4.35 -10.17
CA ASP A 83 12.92 -3.45 -10.83
C ASP A 83 13.49 -2.37 -9.88
N ALA A 84 12.92 -2.24 -8.68
CA ALA A 84 13.32 -1.28 -7.65
C ALA A 84 13.17 -1.88 -6.24
N PRO A 85 13.96 -1.42 -5.25
CA PRO A 85 13.93 -1.98 -3.90
C PRO A 85 12.60 -1.71 -3.19
N LEU A 86 12.09 -2.70 -2.44
CA LEU A 86 10.95 -2.54 -1.53
C LEU A 86 11.50 -2.45 -0.09
N ASP A 87 11.88 -1.25 0.31
CA ASP A 87 12.52 -0.94 1.59
C ASP A 87 11.83 0.20 2.37
N GLU A 88 12.43 0.57 3.50
CA GLU A 88 11.90 1.61 4.40
C GLU A 88 11.97 3.00 3.78
N GLU A 89 13.01 3.30 3.00
CA GLU A 89 13.16 4.59 2.30
C GLU A 89 12.03 4.79 1.28
N PHE A 90 11.74 3.77 0.49
CA PHE A 90 10.58 3.76 -0.39
C PHE A 90 9.28 3.99 0.36
N ALA A 91 9.05 3.29 1.47
CA ALA A 91 7.81 3.41 2.22
C ALA A 91 7.60 4.83 2.76
N VAL A 92 8.67 5.47 3.27
CA VAL A 92 8.63 6.86 3.74
C VAL A 92 8.32 7.83 2.61
N ALA A 93 9.03 7.72 1.49
CA ALA A 93 8.81 8.59 0.33
C ALA A 93 7.40 8.42 -0.26
N LEU A 94 6.90 7.19 -0.32
CA LEU A 94 5.56 6.88 -0.81
C LEU A 94 4.47 7.51 0.07
N VAL A 95 4.60 7.40 1.40
CA VAL A 95 3.66 8.03 2.34
C VAL A 95 3.70 9.56 2.20
N ALA A 96 4.90 10.15 2.12
CA ALA A 96 5.03 11.59 1.93
C ALA A 96 4.35 12.07 0.65
N ASN A 97 4.60 11.40 -0.49
CA ASN A 97 3.97 11.75 -1.76
C ASN A 97 2.45 11.57 -1.72
N THR A 98 1.95 10.52 -1.05
CA THR A 98 0.51 10.24 -0.95
C THR A 98 -0.21 11.28 -0.09
N LEU A 99 0.39 11.71 1.02
CA LEU A 99 -0.24 12.67 1.94
C LEU A 99 -0.05 14.13 1.53
N TYR A 100 1.09 14.49 0.95
CA TYR A 100 1.41 15.90 0.62
C TYR A 100 1.27 16.23 -0.88
N GLY A 101 1.18 15.21 -1.73
CA GLY A 101 1.18 15.35 -3.19
C GLY A 101 2.56 15.73 -3.75
N ALA A 102 2.80 15.41 -5.01
CA ALA A 102 4.09 15.68 -5.68
C ALA A 102 4.15 17.00 -6.46
N ALA A 103 3.02 17.71 -6.58
CA ALA A 103 2.97 18.98 -7.30
C ALA A 103 3.77 20.07 -6.56
N SER A 104 4.56 20.85 -7.29
CA SER A 104 5.21 22.03 -6.73
C SER A 104 4.17 23.07 -6.29
N ALA A 105 4.56 23.96 -5.38
CA ALA A 105 3.71 25.08 -4.97
C ALA A 105 3.34 25.96 -6.18
N ASP A 106 4.32 26.28 -7.02
CA ASP A 106 4.16 27.09 -8.24
C ASP A 106 3.15 26.47 -9.21
N TYR A 107 3.13 25.15 -9.35
CA TYR A 107 2.16 24.47 -10.22
C TYR A 107 0.75 24.57 -9.66
N ARG A 108 0.57 24.39 -8.34
CA ARG A 108 -0.73 24.47 -7.68
C ARG A 108 -1.35 25.88 -7.71
N GLY A 109 -0.53 26.93 -7.76
CA GLY A 109 -1.02 28.31 -7.88
C GLY A 109 -1.48 28.73 -9.28
N ARG A 110 -1.28 27.89 -10.31
CA ARG A 110 -1.68 28.16 -11.70
C ARG A 110 -3.00 27.50 -12.10
N ALA A 111 -3.50 26.58 -11.28
CA ALA A 111 -4.74 25.84 -11.49
C ALA A 111 -5.90 26.50 -10.72
#